data_AF-A0A1M5L6U5-F1
#
_entry.id   AF-A0A1M5L6U5-F1
#
_cell.length_a   1.000
_cell.length_b   1.000
_cell.length_c   1.000
_cell.angle_alpha   90.00
_cell.angle_beta   90.00
_cell.angle_gamma   90.00
#
_symmetry.space_group_name_H-M   'P 1'
#
loop_
_entity.id
_entity.type
_entity.pdbx_description
1 polymer ?
#
loop_
_entity_poly.entity_id
_entity_poly.type
_entity_poly.pdbx_seq_one_letter_code
_entity_poly.pdbx_strand_id
1 'polypeptide(L)'
;MKRENAEYLTKAFLQISADLNAITYDYREDCGEADPEYLKFRKSVGQVLGTFYMDIMMRVFKDFPDLEPEELRDCDEDGADSEDQERARGGLSVDGPKEIDL
;
A
#
# COMPACT_ATOMS: atom_id res chain seq x y z
N MET A 1 -23.87 6.35 5.60
CA MET A 1 -24.04 6.88 4.21
C MET A 1 -25.34 6.31 3.62
N LYS A 2 -25.91 6.84 2.52
CA LYS A 2 -27.04 6.17 1.83
C LYS A 2 -26.51 5.06 0.91
N ARG A 3 -27.23 3.93 0.77
CA ARG A 3 -26.81 2.79 -0.07
C ARG A 3 -26.53 3.18 -1.53
N GLU A 4 -27.38 4.01 -2.13
CA GLU A 4 -27.19 4.52 -3.51
C GLU A 4 -25.84 5.22 -3.71
N ASN A 5 -25.37 5.97 -2.69
CA ASN A 5 -24.07 6.63 -2.73
C ASN A 5 -22.93 5.65 -2.51
N ALA A 6 -23.13 4.63 -1.68
CA ALA A 6 -22.14 3.56 -1.46
C ALA A 6 -21.91 2.76 -2.74
N GLU A 7 -22.98 2.34 -3.42
CA GLU A 7 -22.92 1.65 -4.71
C GLU A 7 -22.23 2.49 -5.78
N TYR A 8 -22.56 3.79 -5.84
CA TYR A 8 -21.89 4.72 -6.76
C TYR A 8 -20.40 4.84 -6.46
N LEU A 9 -20.02 5.03 -5.19
CA LEU A 9 -18.62 5.13 -4.78
C LEU A 9 -17.84 3.86 -5.06
N THR A 10 -18.41 2.68 -4.76
CA THR A 10 -17.80 1.39 -5.11
C THR A 10 -17.57 1.27 -6.61
N LYS A 11 -18.58 1.59 -7.43
CA LYS A 11 -18.45 1.56 -8.88
C LYS A 11 -17.37 2.53 -9.38
N ALA A 12 -17.35 3.75 -8.86
CA ALA A 12 -16.37 4.76 -9.23
C ALA A 12 -14.94 4.34 -8.83
N PHE A 13 -14.77 3.80 -7.62
CA PHE A 13 -13.50 3.27 -7.14
C PHE A 13 -12.96 2.17 -8.05
N LEU A 14 -13.80 1.18 -8.38
CA LEU A 14 -13.42 0.08 -9.25
C LEU A 14 -13.02 0.58 -10.65
N GLN A 15 -13.78 1.52 -11.22
CA GLN A 15 -13.45 2.09 -12.53
C GLN A 15 -12.12 2.84 -12.51
N ILE A 16 -11.91 3.72 -11.53
CA ILE A 16 -10.66 4.49 -11.40
C ILE A 16 -9.47 3.55 -11.19
N SER A 17 -9.66 2.49 -10.40
CA SER A 17 -8.62 1.47 -10.16
C SER A 17 -8.26 0.74 -11.45
N ALA A 18 -9.25 0.36 -12.25
CA ALA A 18 -9.04 -0.27 -13.55
C ALA A 18 -8.33 0.67 -14.53
N ASP A 19 -8.76 1.92 -14.63
CA ASP A 19 -8.19 2.92 -15.55
C ASP A 19 -6.73 3.25 -15.20
N LEU A 20 -6.43 3.45 -13.91
CA LEU A 20 -5.07 3.72 -13.46
C LEU A 20 -4.15 2.52 -13.64
N ASN A 21 -4.65 1.30 -13.44
CA ASN A 21 -3.90 0.08 -13.73
C ASN A 21 -3.62 -0.07 -15.23
N ALA A 22 -4.60 0.21 -16.10
CA ALA A 22 -4.41 0.17 -17.55
C ALA A 22 -3.31 1.14 -17.99
N ILE A 23 -3.37 2.40 -17.53
CA ILE A 23 -2.32 3.41 -17.82
C ILE A 23 -0.95 2.95 -17.30
N THR A 24 -0.91 2.30 -16.14
CA THR A 24 0.34 1.75 -15.59
C THR A 24 0.89 0.64 -16.48
N TYR A 25 0.05 -0.21 -17.06
CA TYR A 25 0.48 -1.24 -18.00
C TYR A 25 0.94 -0.66 -19.33
N ASP A 26 0.23 0.30 -19.89
CA ASP A 26 0.63 0.99 -21.13
C ASP A 26 2.01 1.65 -20.95
N TYR A 27 2.21 2.36 -19.83
CA TYR A 27 3.51 2.98 -19.56
C TYR A 27 4.62 1.93 -19.37
N ARG A 28 4.33 0.79 -18.73
CA ARG A 28 5.28 -0.33 -18.64
C ARG A 28 5.67 -0.86 -20.01
N GLU A 29 4.72 -0.97 -20.94
CA GLU A 29 4.98 -1.45 -22.31
C GLU A 29 5.85 -0.47 -23.10
N ASP A 30 5.67 0.83 -22.89
CA ASP A 30 6.41 1.87 -23.61
C ASP A 30 7.89 2.00 -23.18
N CYS A 31 8.19 1.91 -21.87
CA CYS A 31 9.55 2.16 -21.35
C CYS A 31 10.22 0.94 -20.69
N GLY A 32 9.47 -0.13 -20.43
CA GLY A 32 9.96 -1.35 -19.79
C GLY A 32 9.83 -1.34 -18.27
N GLU A 33 9.76 -2.54 -17.68
CA GLU A 33 9.48 -2.74 -16.26
C GLU A 33 10.56 -2.19 -15.30
N ALA A 34 11.80 -2.09 -15.77
CA ALA A 34 12.93 -1.57 -14.98
C ALA A 34 13.17 -0.07 -15.15
N ASP A 35 12.33 0.64 -15.92
CA ASP A 35 12.48 2.09 -16.11
C ASP A 35 12.21 2.86 -14.80
N PRO A 36 13.13 3.73 -14.35
CA PRO A 36 12.97 4.46 -13.09
C PRO A 36 11.73 5.37 -13.03
N GLU A 37 11.32 5.97 -14.15
CA GLU A 37 10.15 6.84 -14.20
C GLU A 37 8.86 6.01 -14.17
N TYR A 38 8.83 4.85 -14.83
CA TYR A 38 7.74 3.88 -14.65
C TYR A 38 7.60 3.43 -13.21
N LEU A 39 8.70 3.04 -12.55
CA LEU A 39 8.67 2.59 -11.16
C LEU A 39 8.13 3.69 -10.22
N LYS A 40 8.52 4.94 -10.47
CA LYS A 40 8.02 6.11 -9.74
C LYS A 40 6.54 6.37 -10.02
N PHE A 41 6.10 6.23 -11.27
CA PHE A 41 4.70 6.37 -11.66
C PHE A 41 3.84 5.29 -11.02
N ARG A 42 4.20 4.01 -11.16
CA ARG A 42 3.53 2.87 -10.54
C ARG A 42 3.40 3.05 -9.03
N LYS A 43 4.46 3.49 -8.35
CA LYS A 43 4.42 3.79 -6.91
C LYS A 43 3.40 4.87 -6.59
N SER A 44 3.36 5.94 -7.38
CA SER A 44 2.44 7.07 -7.17
C SER A 44 0.98 6.65 -7.37
N VAL A 45 0.70 5.84 -8.40
CA VAL A 45 -0.62 5.24 -8.62
C VAL A 45 -1.04 4.38 -7.43
N GLY A 46 -0.14 3.50 -6.95
CA GLY A 46 -0.39 2.66 -5.79
C GLY A 46 -0.69 3.47 -4.51
N GLN A 47 0.00 4.60 -4.31
CA GLN A 47 -0.27 5.50 -3.19
C GLN A 47 -1.66 6.14 -3.28
N VAL A 48 -2.05 6.63 -4.46
CA VAL A 48 -3.38 7.22 -4.66
C VAL A 48 -4.49 6.20 -4.41
N LEU A 49 -4.37 5.00 -5.00
CA LEU A 49 -5.35 3.93 -4.81
C LEU A 49 -5.40 3.46 -3.36
N GLY A 50 -4.24 3.32 -2.70
CA GLY A 50 -4.15 2.95 -1.30
C GLY A 50 -4.83 3.97 -0.38
N THR A 51 -4.55 5.27 -0.55
CA THR A 51 -5.23 6.33 0.21
C THR A 51 -6.73 6.32 -0.02
N PHE A 52 -7.16 6.19 -1.27
CA PHE A 52 -8.59 6.18 -1.61
C PHE A 52 -9.31 4.94 -1.01
N TYR A 53 -8.63 3.80 -0.98
CA TYR A 53 -9.13 2.59 -0.33
C TYR A 53 -9.27 2.77 1.19
N MET A 54 -8.18 3.14 1.87
CA MET A 54 -8.13 3.22 3.33
C MET A 54 -9.04 4.31 3.89
N ASP A 55 -9.07 5.50 3.27
CA ASP A 55 -9.78 6.66 3.83
C ASP A 55 -11.27 6.69 3.45
N ILE A 56 -11.65 6.05 2.34
CA ILE A 56 -13.01 6.12 1.81
C ILE A 56 -13.65 4.73 1.72
N MET A 57 -13.04 3.80 0.98
CA MET A 57 -13.70 2.53 0.68
C MET A 57 -13.83 1.63 1.90
N MET A 58 -12.83 1.58 2.80
CA MET A 58 -12.97 0.84 4.07
C MET A 58 -14.20 1.30 4.86
N ARG A 59 -14.51 2.60 4.85
CA ARG A 59 -15.72 3.12 5.51
C ARG A 59 -16.99 2.69 4.79
N VAL A 60 -16.96 2.68 3.45
CA VAL A 60 -18.08 2.20 2.63
C VAL A 60 -18.35 0.72 2.93
N PHE A 61 -17.34 -0.13 2.92
CA PHE A 61 -17.47 -1.57 3.15
C PHE A 61 -17.82 -1.91 4.59
N LYS A 62 -17.33 -1.14 5.57
CA LYS A 62 -17.80 -1.25 6.95
C LYS A 62 -19.30 -0.98 7.10
N ASP A 63 -19.82 0.03 6.41
CA ASP A 63 -21.26 0.38 6.44
C ASP A 63 -22.10 -0.58 5.54
N PHE A 64 -21.50 -1.16 4.49
CA PHE A 64 -22.15 -1.98 3.46
C PHE A 64 -21.23 -3.14 3.00
N PRO A 65 -21.07 -4.19 3.83
CA PRO A 65 -20.07 -5.25 3.59
C PRO A 65 -20.38 -6.11 2.37
N ASP A 66 -21.64 -6.17 1.94
CA ASP A 66 -22.05 -6.87 0.72
C ASP A 66 -21.50 -6.21 -0.56
N LEU A 67 -21.06 -4.96 -0.49
CA LEU A 67 -20.46 -4.24 -1.61
C LEU A 67 -18.96 -4.46 -1.76
N GLU A 68 -18.30 -5.08 -0.77
CA GLU A 68 -16.87 -5.36 -0.82
C GLU A 68 -16.60 -6.50 -1.83
N PRO A 69 -15.74 -6.28 -2.84
CA PRO A 69 -15.33 -7.33 -3.78
C PRO A 69 -14.70 -8.52 -3.07
N GLU A 70 -14.98 -9.73 -3.54
CA GLU A 70 -14.44 -10.96 -2.93
C GLU A 70 -12.90 -10.96 -2.92
N GLU A 71 -12.28 -10.38 -3.95
CA GLU A 71 -10.83 -10.30 -4.10
C GLU A 71 -10.14 -9.45 -3.02
N LEU A 72 -10.90 -8.63 -2.27
CA LEU A 72 -10.40 -7.75 -1.22
C LEU A 72 -10.72 -8.25 0.20
N ARG A 73 -11.66 -9.19 0.34
CA ARG A 73 -12.14 -9.69 1.66
C ARG A 73 -11.09 -10.50 2.41
N ASP A 74 -10.16 -11.14 1.71
CA ASP A 74 -9.14 -12.01 2.32
C ASP A 74 -7.88 -11.24 2.76
N CYS A 75 -7.81 -9.92 2.58
CA CYS A 75 -6.64 -9.12 2.99
C CYS A 75 -6.61 -8.78 4.49
N ASP A 76 -7.69 -9.04 5.24
CA ASP A 76 -7.82 -8.71 6.66
C ASP A 76 -7.38 -9.83 7.62
N GLU A 77 -7.00 -11.03 7.12
CA GLU A 77 -6.55 -12.16 7.96
C GLU A 77 -5.03 -12.23 8.20
N ASP A 78 -4.23 -11.26 7.74
CA ASP A 78 -2.79 -11.17 8.09
C ASP A 78 -2.53 -10.11 9.17
N GLY A 79 -2.88 -10.50 10.40
CA GLY A 79 -2.22 -10.17 11.67
C GLY A 79 -1.40 -8.87 11.75
N ALA A 80 -2.01 -7.87 12.37
CA ALA A 80 -1.30 -7.03 13.32
C ALA A 80 -0.66 -7.93 14.40
N ASP A 81 0.65 -8.21 14.28
CA ASP A 81 1.60 -8.47 15.37
C ASP A 81 2.95 -8.94 14.82
N SER A 82 3.92 -8.03 14.74
CA SER A 82 5.31 -8.33 15.12
C SER A 82 6.00 -7.03 15.48
N GLU A 83 5.98 -6.77 16.78
CA GLU A 83 6.93 -5.92 17.50
C GLU A 83 8.36 -6.24 17.06
N ASP A 84 9.00 -5.37 16.28
CA ASP A 84 10.46 -5.41 16.12
C ASP A 84 11.04 -4.01 15.91
N GLN A 85 10.55 -3.06 16.70
CA GLN A 85 11.08 -1.70 16.78
C GLN A 85 11.56 -1.35 18.19
N GLU A 86 12.27 -2.28 18.85
CA GLU A 86 12.92 -1.98 20.14
C GLU A 86 14.29 -2.68 20.33
N ARG A 87 15.13 -2.70 19.28
CA ARG A 87 16.52 -3.21 19.39
C ARG A 87 17.62 -2.25 18.93
N ALA A 88 17.33 -0.97 18.72
CA ALA A 88 18.31 0.02 18.27
C ALA A 88 18.65 1.11 19.30
N ARG A 89 18.27 0.97 20.58
CA ARG A 89 18.64 1.91 21.64
C ARG A 89 18.89 1.22 22.98
N GLY A 90 20.12 0.76 23.20
CA GLY A 90 20.57 0.33 24.51
C GLY A 90 21.96 -0.31 24.48
N GLY A 91 22.99 0.44 24.87
CA GLY A 91 24.29 -0.14 25.22
C GLY A 91 25.52 0.64 24.78
N LEU A 92 25.67 1.89 25.23
CA LEU A 92 27.00 2.44 25.49
C LEU A 92 27.62 1.60 26.62
N SER A 93 28.77 0.95 26.39
CA SER A 93 30.00 1.11 27.20
C SER A 93 31.13 0.18 26.76
N VAL A 94 32.22 0.82 26.33
CA VAL A 94 33.67 0.55 26.51
C VAL A 94 34.20 -0.88 26.68
N ASP A 95 35.15 -1.25 25.82
CA ASP A 95 36.42 -1.87 26.24
C ASP A 95 37.59 -1.59 25.25
N GLY A 96 38.62 -0.90 25.77
CA GLY A 96 40.07 -1.03 25.50
C GLY A 96 40.69 -0.88 24.09
N PRO A 97 41.77 -0.08 23.92
CA PRO A 97 42.53 -0.01 22.67
C PRO A 97 43.43 -1.24 22.50
N LYS A 98 43.50 -1.81 21.29
CA LYS A 98 44.53 -2.80 20.92
C LYS A 98 45.74 -2.07 20.35
N GLU A 99 46.90 -2.36 20.95
CA GLU A 99 48.23 -1.92 20.53
C GLU A 99 48.49 -2.25 19.06
N ILE A 100 49.19 -1.33 18.39
CA ILE A 100 49.76 -1.47 17.06
C ILE A 100 51.22 -1.84 17.27
N ASP A 101 51.61 -3.06 16.91
CA ASP A 101 53.03 -3.44 16.80
C ASP A 101 53.61 -2.87 15.50
N LEU A 102 54.76 -2.20 15.62
CA LEU A 102 55.62 -1.70 14.54
C LEU A 102 56.76 -2.70 14.28
#